data_AF-A0A3D0C8X1-F1
#
_entry.id   AF-A0A3D0C8X1-F1
#
_cell.length_a   1.000
_cell.length_b   1.000
_cell.length_c   1.000
_cell.angle_alpha   90.00
_cell.angle_beta   90.00
_cell.angle_gamma   90.00
#
_symmetry.space_group_name_H-M   'P 1'
#
loop_
_entity.id
_entity.type
_entity.pdbx_description
1 polymer ?
#
loop_
_entity_poly.entity_id
_entity_poly.type
_entity_poly.pdbx_seq_one_letter_code
_entity_poly.pdbx_strand_id
1 'polypeptide(L)'
;PFTIPKGGKGMKTNISIELNDEDRNRLNNICFNTSGKKLITRKEVTSVVNLFIQELLQGEAPREVTKNIIKDGCKYYFNDVEVTPEEHSMGIHAWINKRNQARAGV
;
A
#
# COMPACT_ATOMS: atom_id res chain seq x y z
N PRO A 1 -26.81 -13.42 -9.74
CA PRO A 1 -26.82 -13.77 -8.31
C PRO A 1 -25.71 -14.81 -8.01
N PHE A 2 -24.57 -14.36 -7.48
CA PHE A 2 -23.48 -15.27 -7.14
C PHE A 2 -23.55 -15.67 -5.67
N THR A 3 -23.63 -16.98 -5.42
CA THR A 3 -23.65 -17.60 -4.10
C THR A 3 -22.22 -17.95 -3.68
N ILE A 4 -21.80 -17.51 -2.50
CA ILE A 4 -20.48 -17.86 -1.93
C ILE A 4 -20.52 -19.33 -1.47
N PRO A 5 -19.54 -20.18 -1.83
CA PRO A 5 -19.51 -21.58 -1.41
C PRO A 5 -19.32 -21.68 0.10
N LYS A 6 -20.27 -22.31 0.80
CA LYS A 6 -20.13 -22.71 2.20
C LYS A 6 -19.16 -23.90 2.28
N GLY A 7 -17.85 -23.66 2.44
CA GLY A 7 -16.92 -24.80 2.56
C GLY A 7 -15.44 -24.53 2.80
N GLY A 8 -14.93 -23.31 2.66
CA GLY A 8 -13.52 -23.03 2.98
C GLY A 8 -13.34 -22.82 4.48
N LYS A 9 -12.65 -23.75 5.17
CA LYS A 9 -12.21 -23.53 6.57
C LYS A 9 -11.13 -22.45 6.55
N GLY A 10 -11.55 -21.18 6.63
CA GLY A 10 -10.64 -20.04 6.62
C GLY A 10 -9.61 -20.13 7.75
N MET A 11 -8.34 -19.94 7.43
CA MET A 11 -7.29 -19.87 8.43
C MET A 11 -7.48 -18.60 9.26
N LYS A 12 -7.69 -18.74 10.57
CA LYS A 12 -7.67 -17.60 11.49
C LYS A 12 -6.22 -17.28 11.83
N THR A 13 -5.72 -16.17 11.32
CA THR A 13 -4.40 -15.64 11.66
C THR A 13 -4.55 -14.57 12.74
N ASN A 14 -3.96 -14.79 13.93
CA ASN A 14 -3.92 -13.80 15.00
C ASN A 14 -2.70 -12.89 14.78
N ILE A 15 -2.83 -11.90 13.89
CA ILE A 15 -1.78 -10.91 13.64
C ILE A 15 -2.02 -9.70 14.57
N SER A 16 -1.00 -9.32 15.33
CA SER A 16 -0.99 -8.05 16.07
C SER A 16 -0.35 -6.98 15.20
N ILE A 17 -1.00 -5.82 15.09
CA ILE A 17 -0.45 -4.65 14.41
C ILE A 17 -0.35 -3.55 15.46
N GLU A 18 0.89 -3.15 15.76
CA GLU A 18 1.17 -2.03 16.64
C GLU A 18 1.17 -0.75 15.81
N LEU A 19 0.39 0.23 16.24
CA LEU A 19 0.28 1.55 15.59
C LEU A 19 0.40 2.61 16.68
N ASN A 20 1.30 3.57 16.50
CA ASN A 20 1.34 4.74 17.36
C ASN A 20 0.21 5.72 16.98
N ASP A 21 0.00 6.77 17.78
CA ASP A 21 -1.09 7.71 17.54
C ASP A 21 -0.93 8.51 16.23
N GLU A 22 0.31 8.73 15.78
CA GLU A 22 0.59 9.38 14.49
C GLU A 22 0.17 8.47 13.32
N ASP A 23 0.53 7.19 13.35
CA ASP A 23 0.14 6.18 12.37
C ASP A 23 -1.39 6.04 12.32
N ARG A 24 -2.03 6.02 13.49
CA ARG A 24 -3.49 5.93 13.62
C ARG A 24 -4.19 7.16 13.07
N ASN A 25 -3.62 8.35 13.25
CA ASN A 25 -4.16 9.57 12.68
C ASN A 25 -3.99 9.59 11.15
N ARG A 26 -2.79 9.24 10.67
CA ARG A 26 -2.48 9.18 9.25
C ARG A 26 -3.38 8.18 8.52
N LEU A 27 -3.59 6.99 9.07
CA LEU A 27 -4.51 5.99 8.54
C LEU A 27 -5.95 6.49 8.50
N ASN A 28 -6.45 7.17 9.54
CA ASN A 28 -7.79 7.77 9.52
C ASN A 28 -7.92 8.77 8.37
N ASN A 29 -6.94 9.67 8.25
CA ASN A 29 -6.94 10.72 7.25
C ASN A 29 -6.91 10.17 5.81
N ILE A 30 -6.14 9.10 5.58
CA ILE A 30 -6.11 8.39 4.31
C ILE A 30 -7.45 7.68 4.06
N CYS A 31 -7.93 6.86 4.98
CA CYS A 31 -9.12 6.03 4.73
C CYS A 31 -10.39 6.85 4.49
N PHE A 32 -10.53 7.97 5.20
CA PHE A 32 -11.73 8.81 5.14
C PHE A 32 -11.54 10.12 4.38
N ASN A 33 -10.35 10.34 3.77
CA ASN A 33 -9.99 11.58 3.07
C ASN A 33 -10.24 12.83 3.94
N THR A 34 -9.79 12.78 5.19
CA THR A 34 -9.88 13.88 6.16
C THR A 34 -8.50 14.43 6.50
N SER A 35 -8.44 15.62 7.09
CA SER A 35 -7.19 16.24 7.61
C SER A 35 -7.27 16.55 9.11
N GLY A 36 -8.09 15.79 9.85
CA GLY A 36 -8.35 16.02 11.26
C GLY A 36 -7.36 15.29 12.17
N LYS A 37 -7.49 15.54 13.49
CA LYS A 37 -6.75 14.83 14.56
C LYS A 37 -7.46 13.55 15.05
N LYS A 38 -8.47 13.08 14.32
CA LYS A 38 -9.22 11.87 14.70
C LYS A 38 -8.32 10.66 14.51
N LEU A 39 -8.29 9.78 15.51
CA LEU A 39 -7.56 8.51 15.45
C LEU A 39 -8.47 7.43 14.89
N ILE A 40 -7.91 6.59 14.02
CA ILE A 40 -8.63 5.42 13.51
C ILE A 40 -8.87 4.43 14.66
N THR A 41 -10.05 3.82 14.67
CA THR A 41 -10.44 2.79 15.62
C THR A 41 -10.03 1.39 15.13
N ARG A 42 -9.93 0.44 16.05
CA ARG A 42 -9.60 -0.97 15.72
C ARG A 42 -10.56 -1.58 14.69
N LYS A 43 -11.85 -1.25 14.77
CA LYS A 43 -12.86 -1.73 13.82
C LYS A 43 -12.62 -1.19 12.42
N GLU A 44 -12.33 0.10 12.31
CA GLU A 44 -12.02 0.76 11.04
C GLU A 44 -10.74 0.20 10.42
N VAL A 45 -9.66 0.01 11.21
CA VAL A 45 -8.42 -0.65 10.75
C VAL A 45 -8.70 -2.06 10.23
N THR A 46 -9.50 -2.84 10.96
CA THR A 46 -9.86 -4.21 10.53
C THR A 46 -10.60 -4.19 9.20
N SER A 47 -11.52 -3.22 9.00
CA SER A 47 -12.25 -3.07 7.76
C SER A 47 -11.33 -2.74 6.58
N VAL A 48 -10.38 -1.82 6.77
CA VAL A 48 -9.43 -1.39 5.73
C VAL A 48 -8.52 -2.53 5.32
N VAL A 49 -7.98 -3.27 6.30
CA VAL A 49 -7.12 -4.44 6.03
C VAL A 49 -7.89 -5.53 5.28
N ASN A 50 -9.15 -5.78 5.64
CA ASN A 50 -9.97 -6.76 4.93
C ASN A 50 -10.22 -6.36 3.48
N LEU A 51 -10.50 -5.07 3.21
CA LEU A 51 -10.65 -4.56 1.84
C LEU A 51 -9.36 -4.72 1.04
N PHE A 52 -8.22 -4.33 1.62
CA PHE A 52 -6.91 -4.46 0.98
C PHE A 52 -6.59 -5.92 0.63
N ILE A 53 -6.81 -6.86 1.55
CA ILE A 53 -6.60 -8.30 1.31
C ILE A 53 -7.55 -8.80 0.22
N GLN A 54 -8.81 -8.36 0.21
CA GLN A 54 -9.77 -8.74 -0.83
C GLN A 54 -9.34 -8.27 -2.22
N GLU A 55 -8.87 -7.02 -2.34
CA GLU A 55 -8.35 -6.50 -3.61
C GLU A 55 -7.14 -7.31 -4.09
N LEU A 56 -6.18 -7.62 -3.20
CA LEU A 56 -5.04 -8.47 -3.52
C LEU A 56 -5.45 -9.87 -4.00
N LEU A 57 -6.44 -10.49 -3.34
CA LEU A 57 -6.92 -11.82 -3.71
C LEU A 57 -7.70 -11.83 -5.03
N GLN A 58 -8.27 -10.70 -5.43
CA GLN A 58 -8.92 -10.53 -6.73
C GLN A 58 -7.91 -10.34 -7.88
N GLY A 59 -6.61 -10.24 -7.56
CA GLY A 59 -5.55 -10.04 -8.56
C GLY A 59 -5.52 -8.62 -9.14
N GLU A 60 -6.24 -7.68 -8.54
CA GLU A 60 -6.15 -6.27 -8.87
C GLU A 60 -5.19 -5.56 -7.91
N ALA A 61 -4.41 -4.61 -8.42
CA ALA A 61 -3.68 -3.70 -7.53
C ALA A 61 -4.72 -2.98 -6.66
N PRO A 62 -4.57 -2.94 -5.32
CA PRO A 62 -5.57 -2.37 -4.42
C PRO A 62 -5.88 -0.94 -4.85
N ARG A 63 -7.09 -0.65 -5.35
CA ARG A 63 -7.40 0.62 -6.01
C ARG A 63 -8.10 1.58 -5.07
N GLU A 64 -8.98 1.09 -4.19
CA GLU A 64 -9.76 1.94 -3.29
C GLU A 64 -8.96 2.41 -2.09
N VAL A 65 -8.16 1.52 -1.48
CA VAL A 65 -7.26 1.90 -0.37
C VAL A 65 -6.15 2.83 -0.88
N THR A 66 -5.64 2.58 -2.08
CA THR A 66 -4.52 3.35 -2.65
C THR A 66 -4.97 4.68 -3.25
N LYS A 67 -6.21 4.82 -3.73
CA LYS A 67 -6.76 6.09 -4.25
C LYS A 67 -6.61 7.27 -3.27
N ASN A 68 -6.74 7.02 -1.98
CA ASN A 68 -6.59 8.06 -0.97
C ASN A 68 -5.15 8.21 -0.43
N ILE A 69 -4.28 7.21 -0.65
CA ILE A 69 -2.83 7.30 -0.41
C ILE A 69 -2.16 8.20 -1.46
N ILE A 70 -2.72 8.25 -2.68
CA ILE A 70 -2.15 8.97 -3.83
C ILE A 70 -2.11 10.50 -3.66
N LYS A 71 -2.82 11.07 -2.66
CA LYS A 71 -2.86 12.53 -2.48
C LYS A 71 -1.50 13.15 -2.12
N ASP A 72 -0.57 12.37 -1.54
CA ASP A 72 0.79 12.81 -1.20
C ASP A 72 1.89 12.20 -2.08
N GLY A 73 1.54 11.69 -3.27
CA GLY A 73 2.49 11.16 -4.24
C GLY A 73 2.92 9.72 -3.95
N CYS A 74 2.89 8.88 -4.98
CA CYS A 74 3.44 7.53 -4.89
C CYS A 74 4.95 7.61 -4.67
N LYS A 75 5.45 6.93 -3.63
CA LYS A 75 6.86 6.59 -3.53
C LYS A 75 7.11 5.35 -4.39
N TYR A 76 7.99 5.49 -5.37
CA TYR A 76 8.37 4.39 -6.25
C TYR A 76 9.67 3.78 -5.76
N TYR A 77 9.86 2.48 -5.95
CA TYR A 77 11.05 1.78 -5.50
C TYR A 77 11.60 0.83 -6.56
N PHE A 78 12.92 0.76 -6.67
CA PHE A 78 13.64 -0.33 -7.36
C PHE A 78 14.72 -0.89 -6.42
N ASN A 79 14.69 -2.20 -6.15
CA ASN A 79 15.63 -2.87 -5.23
C ASN A 79 15.79 -2.14 -3.89
N ASP A 80 14.67 -1.85 -3.22
CA ASP A 80 14.61 -1.15 -1.92
C ASP A 80 15.16 0.28 -1.92
N VAL A 81 15.46 0.86 -3.09
CA VAL A 81 15.86 2.26 -3.26
C VAL A 81 14.66 3.08 -3.73
N GLU A 82 14.35 4.16 -3.01
CA GLU A 82 13.33 5.13 -3.42
C GLU A 82 13.77 5.82 -4.73
N VAL A 83 12.91 5.81 -5.73
CA VAL A 83 13.14 6.38 -7.07
C VAL A 83 12.07 7.41 -7.39
N THR A 84 12.41 8.37 -8.26
CA THR A 84 11.44 9.40 -8.67
C THR A 84 10.37 8.81 -9.60
N PRO A 85 9.22 9.48 -9.78
CA PRO A 85 8.20 9.06 -10.74
C PRO A 85 8.73 8.91 -12.17
N GLU A 86 9.65 9.78 -12.56
CA GLU A 86 10.30 9.75 -13.88
C GLU A 86 11.18 8.51 -14.00
N GLU A 87 12.01 8.21 -13.00
CA GLU A 87 12.86 7.02 -13.00
C GLU A 87 12.05 5.73 -13.02
N HIS A 88 10.92 5.70 -12.30
CA HIS A 88 9.99 4.59 -12.36
C HIS A 88 9.38 4.42 -13.77
N SER A 89 8.98 5.52 -14.40
CA SER A 89 8.41 5.49 -15.77
C SER A 89 9.40 5.03 -16.84
N MET A 90 10.70 5.28 -16.66
CA MET A 90 11.76 4.84 -17.57
C MET A 90 12.07 3.34 -17.45
N GLY A 91 11.60 2.71 -16.37
CA GLY A 91 11.73 1.27 -16.13
C GLY A 91 13.06 0.85 -15.52
N ILE A 92 13.04 -0.33 -14.89
CA ILE A 92 14.16 -0.85 -14.08
C ILE A 92 15.47 -1.01 -14.86
N HIS A 93 15.41 -1.33 -16.17
CA HIS A 93 16.59 -1.53 -17.00
C HIS A 93 17.35 -0.21 -17.26
N ALA A 94 16.62 0.87 -17.53
CA ALA A 94 17.21 2.19 -17.73
C ALA A 94 17.85 2.69 -16.43
N TRP A 95 17.19 2.45 -15.29
CA TRP A 95 17.70 2.79 -13.97
C TRP A 95 18.99 2.03 -13.62
N ILE A 96 19.04 0.71 -13.86
CA ILE A 96 20.26 -0.11 -13.65
C ILE A 96 21.41 0.38 -14.53
N ASN A 97 21.16 0.66 -15.82
CA ASN A 97 22.19 1.10 -16.76
C ASN A 97 22.79 2.46 -16.38
N LYS A 98 21.96 3.44 -15.99
CA LYS A 98 22.40 4.74 -15.48
C LYS A 98 23.36 4.59 -14.30
N ARG A 99 23.05 3.67 -13.38
CA ARG A 99 23.84 3.42 -12.17
C ARG A 99 25.14 2.66 -12.44
N ASN A 100 25.15 1.75 -13.40
CA ASN A 100 26.36 1.04 -13.83
C ASN A 100 27.32 1.98 -14.58
N GLN A 101 26.81 2.90 -15.42
CA GLN A 101 27.62 3.92 -16.08
C GLN A 101 28.25 4.90 -15.08
N ALA A 102 27.48 5.34 -14.06
CA ALA A 102 28.00 6.19 -12.98
C ALA A 102 29.10 5.52 -12.14
N ARG A 103 29.13 4.19 -12.09
CA ARG A 103 30.18 3.40 -11.39
C ARG A 103 31.40 3.10 -12.25
N ALA A 104 31.25 3.07 -13.58
CA ALA A 104 32.34 2.78 -14.52
C ALA A 104 33.14 4.02 -14.94
N GLY A 105 32.68 5.22 -14.58
CA GLY A 105 33.35 6.50 -14.83
C GLY A 105 34.21 7.02 -13.66
N VAL A 106 34.58 6.15 -12.72
CA VAL A 106 35.51 6.42 -11.61
C VAL A 106 36.74 5.53 -11.76
#